data_AF-K9ZIM4-F1
#
_entry.id   AF-K9ZIM4-F1
#
_cell.length_a   1.000
_cell.length_b   1.000
_cell.length_c   1.000
_cell.angle_alpha   90.00
_cell.angle_beta   90.00
_cell.angle_gamma   90.00
#
_symmetry.space_group_name_H-M   'P 1'
#
loop_
_entity.id
_entity.type
_entity.pdbx_description
1 polymer ?
#
loop_
_entity_poly.entity_id
_entity_poly.type
_entity_poly.pdbx_seq_one_letter_code
_entity_poly.pdbx_strand_id
1 'polypeptide(L)'
;MQYMKATLIAKAKEVHDDGSIVEVVIWELPEPIPPSTHKYKYRLFYGQNGKCRIRYDNERGKGDHKHINSHEIDYKFTSIDKLLDDFEKDIETWSES
;
A
#
# COMPACT_ATOMS: atom_id res chain seq x y z
N MET A 1 3.38 -17.40 -20.54
CA MET A 1 3.33 -16.60 -19.30
C MET A 1 4.44 -17.08 -18.40
N GLN A 2 5.56 -16.35 -18.35
CA GLN A 2 6.70 -16.71 -17.51
C GLN A 2 6.29 -16.49 -16.05
N TYR A 3 6.48 -17.49 -15.19
CA TYR A 3 6.36 -17.32 -13.74
C TYR A 3 7.46 -16.36 -13.30
N MET A 4 7.12 -15.08 -13.22
CA MET A 4 8.00 -14.04 -12.70
C MET A 4 8.03 -14.16 -11.18
N LYS A 5 9.13 -14.71 -10.65
CA LYS A 5 9.28 -14.97 -9.23
C LYS A 5 9.40 -13.64 -8.48
N ALA A 6 8.36 -13.29 -7.73
CA ALA A 6 8.38 -12.14 -6.83
C ALA A 6 9.13 -12.51 -5.53
N THR A 7 9.95 -11.60 -5.04
CA THR A 7 10.63 -11.71 -3.73
C THR A 7 9.80 -10.96 -2.69
N LEU A 8 9.40 -11.63 -1.62
CA LEU A 8 8.72 -10.96 -0.51
C LEU A 8 9.76 -10.12 0.27
N ILE A 9 9.54 -8.81 0.35
CA ILE A 9 10.41 -7.87 1.07
C ILE A 9 9.88 -7.63 2.48
N ALA A 10 8.58 -7.38 2.61
CA ALA A 10 7.93 -7.15 3.88
C ALA A 10 6.55 -7.80 3.92
N LYS A 11 6.21 -8.38 5.08
CA LYS A 11 4.85 -8.83 5.40
C LYS A 11 4.63 -8.68 6.90
N ALA A 12 3.81 -7.71 7.27
CA ALA A 12 3.40 -7.45 8.64
C ALA A 12 1.89 -7.27 8.71
N LYS A 13 1.30 -7.73 9.81
CA LYS A 13 -0.10 -7.50 10.12
C LYS A 13 -0.22 -7.28 11.63
N GLU A 14 -0.80 -6.17 11.99
CA GLU A 14 -1.06 -5.76 13.37
C GLU A 14 -2.55 -5.52 13.56
N VAL A 15 -3.05 -5.90 14.74
CA VAL A 15 -4.42 -5.64 15.16
C VAL A 15 -4.32 -4.88 16.47
N HIS A 16 -4.83 -3.65 16.50
CA HIS A 16 -4.81 -2.81 17.68
C HIS A 16 -5.99 -3.14 18.62
N ASP A 17 -5.92 -2.67 19.87
CA ASP A 17 -6.93 -2.92 20.90
C ASP A 17 -8.32 -2.37 20.54
N ASP A 18 -8.38 -1.31 19.71
CA ASP A 18 -9.62 -0.76 19.20
C ASP A 18 -10.23 -1.60 18.05
N GLY A 19 -9.55 -2.68 17.61
CA GLY A 19 -9.95 -3.54 16.51
C GLY A 19 -9.57 -3.00 15.13
N SER A 20 -8.85 -1.89 15.04
CA SER A 20 -8.23 -1.45 13.79
C SER A 20 -7.09 -2.39 13.39
N ILE A 21 -6.86 -2.48 12.09
CA ILE A 21 -5.90 -3.39 11.48
C ILE A 21 -4.96 -2.58 10.61
N VAL A 22 -3.66 -2.78 10.79
CA VAL A 22 -2.61 -2.34 9.88
C VAL A 22 -2.03 -3.57 9.20
N GLU A 23 -2.00 -3.60 7.87
CA GLU A 23 -1.39 -4.68 7.10
C GLU A 23 -0.47 -4.09 6.03
N VAL A 24 0.79 -4.55 6.01
CA VAL A 24 1.82 -4.11 5.06
C VAL A 24 2.32 -5.34 4.33
N VAL A 25 2.21 -5.33 3.00
CA VAL A 25 2.82 -6.36 2.15
C VAL A 25 3.54 -5.71 0.99
N ILE A 26 4.83 -6.01 0.85
CA ILE A 26 5.70 -5.47 -0.20
C ILE A 26 6.45 -6.62 -0.85
N TRP A 27 6.43 -6.63 -2.18
CA TRP A 27 7.19 -7.55 -3.02
C TRP A 27 8.11 -6.77 -3.95
N GLU A 28 9.29 -7.33 -4.22
CA GLU A 28 10.11 -6.96 -5.36
C GLU A 28 9.79 -7.91 -6.53
N LEU A 29 9.52 -7.32 -7.68
CA LEU A 29 9.23 -8.01 -8.93
C LEU A 29 10.46 -7.98 -9.85
N PRO A 30 10.61 -8.95 -10.75
CA PRO A 30 11.69 -8.92 -11.73
C PRO A 30 11.58 -7.72 -12.68
N GLU A 31 10.35 -7.29 -12.99
CA GLU A 31 10.03 -6.14 -13.84
C GLU A 31 8.95 -5.24 -13.19
N PRO A 32 8.98 -3.93 -13.46
CA PRO A 32 7.93 -3.00 -13.01
C PRO A 32 6.52 -3.40 -13.49
N ILE A 33 5.48 -2.96 -12.76
CA ILE A 33 4.08 -3.05 -13.22
C ILE A 33 3.70 -1.72 -13.89
N PRO A 34 3.58 -1.64 -15.23
CA PRO A 34 3.22 -0.38 -15.87
C PRO A 34 1.85 0.14 -15.43
N PRO A 35 1.69 1.46 -15.21
CA PRO A 35 2.65 2.53 -15.49
C PRO A 35 3.71 2.80 -14.39
N SER A 36 3.73 2.08 -13.27
CA SER A 36 4.79 2.21 -12.26
C SER A 36 6.16 1.88 -12.89
N THR A 37 7.16 2.70 -12.56
CA THR A 37 8.51 2.64 -13.14
C THR A 37 9.53 1.91 -12.26
N HIS A 38 9.11 1.47 -11.07
CA HIS A 38 9.92 0.73 -10.10
C HIS A 38 9.46 -0.73 -9.99
N LYS A 39 10.33 -1.56 -9.41
CA LYS A 39 10.12 -3.01 -9.31
C LYS A 39 9.29 -3.45 -8.11
N TYR A 40 8.77 -2.52 -7.32
CA TYR A 40 8.05 -2.87 -6.09
C TYR A 40 6.56 -2.97 -6.33
N LYS A 41 5.96 -4.09 -5.95
CA LYS A 41 4.51 -4.21 -5.77
C LYS A 41 4.20 -4.06 -4.29
N TYR A 42 3.20 -3.29 -3.95
CA TYR A 42 2.83 -3.12 -2.55
C TYR A 42 1.32 -3.09 -2.35
N ARG A 43 0.94 -3.44 -1.12
CA ARG A 43 -0.39 -3.27 -0.56
C ARG A 43 -0.23 -2.94 0.92
N LEU A 44 -0.48 -1.69 1.27
CA LEU A 44 -0.54 -1.22 2.65
C LEU A 44 -2.01 -0.91 2.94
N PHE A 45 -2.52 -1.35 4.07
CA PHE A 45 -3.92 -1.26 4.43
C PHE A 45 -4.06 -0.84 5.88
N TYR A 46 -4.93 0.14 6.11
CA TYR A 46 -5.43 0.51 7.42
C TYR A 46 -6.96 0.57 7.38
N GLY A 47 -7.59 -0.10 8.33
CA GLY A 47 -9.05 -0.19 8.38
C GLY A 47 -9.56 -0.86 9.65
N GLN A 48 -10.87 -0.86 9.82
CA GLN A 48 -11.54 -1.43 10.99
C GLN A 48 -12.91 -1.98 10.56
N ASN A 49 -13.34 -3.10 11.13
CA ASN A 49 -14.66 -3.68 10.90
C ASN A 49 -15.03 -3.85 9.40
N GLY A 50 -14.06 -4.29 8.60
CA GLY A 50 -14.23 -4.49 7.15
C GLY A 50 -14.25 -3.21 6.32
N LYS A 51 -14.14 -2.02 6.93
CA LYS A 51 -14.02 -0.74 6.22
C LYS A 51 -12.55 -0.40 5.96
N CYS A 52 -12.22 -0.16 4.70
CA CYS A 52 -10.94 0.39 4.29
C CYS A 52 -10.93 1.90 4.57
N ARG A 53 -10.00 2.37 5.39
CA ARG A 53 -9.83 3.80 5.72
C ARG A 53 -8.69 4.39 4.90
N ILE A 54 -7.54 3.73 4.91
CA ILE A 54 -6.39 4.10 4.09
C ILE A 54 -5.86 2.85 3.39
N ARG A 55 -5.55 2.98 2.10
CA ARG A 55 -4.84 1.94 1.37
C ARG A 55 -3.85 2.55 0.40
N TYR A 56 -2.65 2.00 0.33
CA TYR A 56 -1.70 2.29 -0.73
C TYR A 56 -1.49 1.01 -1.52
N ASP A 57 -1.66 1.08 -2.83
CA ASP A 57 -1.37 -0.03 -3.72
C ASP A 57 -0.96 0.43 -5.11
N ASN A 58 -0.39 -0.51 -5.87
CA ASN A 58 -0.13 -0.30 -7.28
C ASN A 58 -0.63 -1.45 -8.15
N GLU A 59 -1.26 -1.07 -9.26
CA GLU A 59 -1.88 -2.02 -10.18
C GLU A 59 -1.65 -1.67 -11.64
N ARG A 60 -1.66 -2.72 -12.47
CA ARG A 60 -1.46 -2.57 -13.91
C ARG A 60 -2.56 -1.70 -14.49
N GLY A 61 -2.16 -0.66 -15.21
CA GLY A 61 -3.08 0.28 -15.85
C GLY A 61 -3.38 1.54 -15.04
N LYS A 62 -3.18 1.54 -13.71
CA LYS A 62 -3.30 2.74 -12.87
C LYS A 62 -1.97 3.26 -12.34
N GLY A 63 -1.10 2.33 -11.95
CA GLY A 63 0.17 2.65 -11.31
C GLY A 63 -0.02 2.83 -9.81
N ASP A 64 0.83 3.67 -9.25
CA ASP A 64 0.90 3.98 -7.84
C ASP A 64 -0.23 4.92 -7.41
N HIS A 65 -1.03 4.49 -6.44
CA HIS A 65 -2.13 5.29 -5.95
C HIS A 65 -2.43 4.96 -4.49
N LYS A 66 -3.18 5.86 -3.85
CA LYS A 66 -3.71 5.67 -2.51
C LYS A 66 -5.21 5.91 -2.48
N HIS A 67 -5.85 5.26 -1.52
CA HIS A 67 -7.26 5.41 -1.21
C HIS A 67 -7.35 6.02 0.18
N ILE A 68 -8.00 7.17 0.31
CA ILE A 68 -8.39 7.76 1.59
C ILE A 68 -9.91 7.76 1.65
N ASN A 69 -10.46 6.91 2.50
CA ASN A 69 -11.87 6.52 2.50
C ASN A 69 -12.29 6.05 1.10
N SER A 70 -13.19 6.77 0.43
CA SER A 70 -13.66 6.47 -0.94
C SER A 70 -12.91 7.22 -2.04
N HIS A 71 -11.90 8.02 -1.71
CA HIS A 71 -11.19 8.86 -2.67
C HIS A 71 -9.89 8.20 -3.13
N GLU A 72 -9.82 7.91 -4.42
CA GLU A 72 -8.60 7.45 -5.09
C GLU A 72 -7.75 8.66 -5.50
N ILE A 73 -6.46 8.63 -5.19
CA ILE A 73 -5.51 9.72 -5.41
C ILE A 73 -4.22 9.12 -5.97
N ASP A 74 -3.68 9.70 -7.04
CA ASP A 74 -2.38 9.33 -7.58
C ASP A 74 -1.29 9.47 -6.51
N TYR A 75 -0.41 8.47 -6.43
CA TYR A 75 0.70 8.46 -5.49
C TYR A 75 2.02 8.44 -6.25
N LYS A 76 2.96 9.31 -5.86
CA LYS A 76 4.29 9.34 -6.48
C LYS A 76 5.27 8.51 -5.67
N PHE A 77 5.48 7.26 -6.07
CA PHE A 77 6.46 6.41 -5.44
C PHE A 77 7.88 7.01 -5.53
N THR A 78 8.61 7.00 -4.42
CA THR A 78 10.00 7.48 -4.34
C THR A 78 10.92 6.40 -3.79
N SER A 79 10.60 5.85 -2.63
CA SER A 79 11.32 4.73 -2.00
C SER A 79 10.37 3.93 -1.11
N ILE A 80 10.79 2.74 -0.67
CA ILE A 80 10.03 1.95 0.31
C ILE A 80 9.91 2.71 1.63
N ASP A 81 11.00 3.30 2.13
CA ASP A 81 10.96 4.08 3.37
C ASP A 81 9.96 5.23 3.26
N LYS A 82 9.96 5.95 2.14
CA LYS A 82 9.03 7.07 1.94
C LYS A 82 7.58 6.60 1.84
N LEU A 83 7.34 5.44 1.23
CA LEU A 83 6.02 4.80 1.18
C LEU A 83 5.52 4.46 2.59
N LEU A 84 6.38 3.92 3.46
CA LEU A 84 6.04 3.60 4.85
C LEU A 84 5.77 4.88 5.65
N ASP A 85 6.65 5.88 5.56
CA ASP A 85 6.48 7.18 6.23
C ASP A 85 5.18 7.89 5.83
N ASP A 86 4.87 7.90 4.52
CA ASP A 86 3.65 8.54 4.01
C ASP A 86 2.39 7.81 4.46
N PHE A 87 2.43 6.47 4.49
CA PHE A 87 1.33 5.65 4.96
C PHE A 87 1.07 5.82 6.46
N GLU A 88 2.13 5.79 7.27
CA GLU A 88 2.04 6.04 8.72
C GLU A 88 1.48 7.42 9.00
N LYS A 89 1.99 8.45 8.32
CA LYS A 89 1.49 9.82 8.45
C LYS A 89 0.01 9.95 8.09
N ASP A 90 -0.43 9.30 7.01
CA ASP A 90 -1.86 9.30 6.66
C ASP A 90 -2.68 8.61 7.77
N ILE A 91 -2.20 7.51 8.38
CA ILE A 91 -2.89 6.86 9.52
C ILE A 91 -3.00 7.82 10.71
N GLU A 92 -1.90 8.48 11.08
CA GLU A 92 -1.86 9.42 12.22
C GLU A 92 -2.78 10.62 12.04
N THR A 93 -2.87 11.11 10.80
CA THR A 93 -3.69 12.29 10.46
C THR A 93 -5.12 11.94 10.07
N TRP A 94 -5.43 10.65 9.95
CA TRP A 94 -6.76 10.19 9.61
C TRP A 94 -7.73 10.44 10.78
N SER A 95 -8.83 11.11 10.47
CA SER A 95 -9.97 11.29 11.36
C SER A 95 -11.25 10.86 10.67
N GLU A 96 -12.22 10.36 11.46
CA GLU A 96 -13.58 10.18 10.96
C GLU A 96 -14.15 11.56 10.63
N SER A 97 -14.38 11.80 9.33
CA SER A 97 -15.10 12.98 8.85
C SER A 97 -16.60 12.84 9.10
#